data_AF-M1ZZ58-F1
#
_entry.id   AF-M1ZZ58-F1
#
_cell.length_a   1.000
_cell.length_b   1.000
_cell.length_c   1.000
_cell.angle_alpha   90.00
_cell.angle_beta   90.00
_cell.angle_gamma   90.00
#
_symmetry.space_group_name_H-M   'P 1'
#
loop_
_entity.id
_entity.type
_entity.pdbx_description
1 polymer ?
#
loop_
_entity_poly.entity_id
_entity_poly.type
_entity_poly.pdbx_seq_one_letter_code
_entity_poly.pdbx_strand_id
1 'polypeptide(L)'
;MEKAFIVSKESELFKDIEKYKKLRNKQRKFINKFFEENGIEANQYRVSGDGFCNVPFEKYEETITLCIIPTDKDKEKFSKVLNKPDERYLQAFRKTSKIAKDFRKQIVDEHIVINLYQPRMSDYFESIGFYGCGFTLFEHKNIMYLRVNSEFLKEDDIPKGLTEIRLSEFYKVREELEKSKGDK
;
A
#
# COMPACT_ATOMS: atom_id res chain seq x y z
N MET A 1 -8.56 23.58 -9.26
CA MET A 1 -8.41 23.22 -10.68
C MET A 1 -8.33 21.72 -10.82
N GLU A 2 -8.84 21.17 -11.92
CA GLU A 2 -8.79 19.74 -12.23
C GLU A 2 -8.08 19.52 -13.57
N LYS A 3 -7.14 18.58 -13.60
CA LYS A 3 -6.37 18.21 -14.80
C LYS A 3 -6.26 16.69 -14.91
N ALA A 4 -6.10 16.21 -16.14
CA ALA A 4 -5.86 14.79 -16.44
C ALA A 4 -4.59 14.61 -17.25
N PHE A 5 -3.91 13.48 -17.03
CA PHE A 5 -2.61 13.18 -17.60
C PHE A 5 -2.52 11.72 -18.02
N ILE A 6 -1.76 11.47 -19.08
CA ILE A 6 -1.15 10.17 -19.34
C ILE A 6 0.21 10.15 -18.64
N VAL A 7 0.45 9.12 -17.83
CA VAL A 7 1.70 8.94 -17.07
C VAL A 7 2.65 8.06 -17.89
N SER A 8 3.79 8.62 -18.28
CA SER A 8 4.85 7.87 -18.97
C SER A 8 5.48 6.83 -18.04
N LYS A 9 5.83 5.67 -18.60
CA LYS A 9 6.58 4.62 -17.89
C LYS A 9 7.96 5.08 -17.42
N GLU A 10 8.50 6.12 -18.05
CA GLU A 10 9.80 6.71 -17.68
C GLU A 10 9.69 7.74 -16.54
N SER A 11 8.47 8.21 -16.24
CA SER A 11 8.23 9.17 -15.16
C SER A 11 8.62 8.57 -13.80
N GLU A 12 9.04 9.45 -12.88
CA GLU A 12 9.33 9.07 -11.51
C GLU A 12 8.08 8.53 -10.81
N LEU A 13 6.95 9.21 -11.00
CA LEU A 13 5.64 8.78 -10.50
C LEU A 13 5.32 7.32 -10.85
N PHE A 14 5.46 6.94 -12.13
CA PHE A 14 5.21 5.57 -12.56
C PHE A 14 6.13 4.57 -11.87
N LYS A 15 7.44 4.89 -11.80
CA LYS A 15 8.43 4.01 -11.17
C LYS A 15 8.14 3.79 -9.68
N ASP A 16 7.75 4.83 -8.97
CA ASP A 16 7.42 4.76 -7.55
C ASP A 16 6.12 3.99 -7.29
N ILE A 17 5.10 4.18 -8.13
CA ILE A 17 3.86 3.39 -8.08
C ILE A 17 4.17 1.90 -8.30
N GLU A 18 4.96 1.58 -9.32
CA GLU A 18 5.33 0.18 -9.61
C GLU A 18 6.21 -0.43 -8.52
N LYS A 19 7.14 0.34 -7.94
CA LYS A 19 7.92 -0.07 -6.77
C LYS A 19 7.00 -0.38 -5.60
N TYR A 20 6.07 0.51 -5.26
CA TYR A 20 5.10 0.30 -4.20
C TYR A 20 4.23 -0.95 -4.43
N LYS A 21 3.70 -1.14 -5.65
CA LYS A 21 2.92 -2.34 -6.01
C LYS A 21 3.74 -3.62 -5.81
N LYS A 22 5.01 -3.64 -6.22
CA LYS A 22 5.91 -4.79 -6.03
C LYS A 22 6.14 -5.08 -4.55
N LEU A 23 6.42 -4.05 -3.74
CA LEU A 23 6.60 -4.18 -2.30
C LEU A 23 5.34 -4.71 -1.62
N ARG A 24 4.17 -4.14 -1.92
CA ARG A 24 2.87 -4.58 -1.40
C ARG A 24 2.56 -6.03 -1.77
N ASN A 25 2.84 -6.43 -3.02
CA ASN A 25 2.63 -7.80 -3.45
C ASN A 25 3.57 -8.79 -2.76
N LYS A 26 4.84 -8.41 -2.54
CA LYS A 26 5.81 -9.22 -1.79
C LYS A 26 5.35 -9.40 -0.34
N GLN A 27 4.99 -8.31 0.34
CA GLN A 27 4.47 -8.35 1.70
C GLN A 27 3.22 -9.24 1.80
N ARG A 28 2.24 -9.07 0.90
CA ARG A 28 1.02 -9.88 0.90
C ARG A 28 1.31 -11.38 0.75
N LYS A 29 2.20 -11.75 -0.19
CA LYS A 29 2.61 -13.15 -0.37
C LYS A 29 3.27 -13.72 0.89
N PHE A 30 4.15 -12.94 1.50
CA PHE A 30 4.81 -13.30 2.76
C PHE A 30 3.79 -13.52 3.88
N ILE A 31 2.85 -12.59 4.10
CA ILE A 31 1.86 -12.71 5.17
C ILE A 31 0.98 -13.94 4.98
N ASN A 32 0.49 -14.17 3.75
CA ASN A 32 -0.33 -15.35 3.47
C ASN A 32 0.43 -16.66 3.76
N LYS A 33 1.69 -16.75 3.31
CA LYS A 33 2.56 -17.90 3.58
C LYS A 33 2.79 -18.07 5.09
N PHE A 34 3.12 -16.99 5.79
CA PHE A 34 3.35 -17.03 7.25
C PHE A 34 2.10 -17.49 8.00
N PHE A 35 0.91 -17.04 7.59
CA PHE A 35 -0.36 -17.43 8.22
C PHE A 35 -0.65 -18.91 8.00
N GLU A 36 -0.44 -19.41 6.77
CA GLU A 36 -0.60 -20.82 6.44
C GLU A 36 0.36 -21.71 7.26
N GLU A 37 1.66 -21.40 7.26
CA GLU A 37 2.69 -22.17 7.96
C GLU A 37 2.49 -22.22 9.48
N ASN A 38 1.90 -21.16 10.05
CA ASN A 38 1.64 -21.08 11.49
C ASN A 38 0.19 -21.45 11.84
N GLY A 39 -0.65 -21.78 10.86
CA GLY A 39 -2.08 -22.05 11.02
C GLY A 39 -2.82 -20.93 11.74
N ILE A 40 -2.70 -19.71 11.21
CA ILE A 40 -3.48 -18.53 11.58
C ILE A 40 -4.63 -18.42 10.58
N GLU A 41 -5.89 -18.41 11.05
CA GLU A 41 -7.09 -18.33 10.20
C GLU A 41 -7.59 -16.88 10.00
N ALA A 42 -7.01 -15.91 10.69
CA ALA A 42 -7.40 -14.51 10.59
C ALA A 42 -7.26 -13.96 9.16
N ASN A 43 -8.30 -13.27 8.69
CA ASN A 43 -8.32 -12.60 7.38
C ASN A 43 -8.05 -11.09 7.45
N GLN A 44 -8.00 -10.54 8.67
CA GLN A 44 -7.72 -9.13 8.90
C GLN A 44 -6.52 -9.01 9.83
N TYR A 45 -5.55 -8.20 9.43
CA TYR A 45 -4.30 -8.03 10.14
C TYR A 45 -3.73 -6.62 9.95
N ARG A 46 -2.79 -6.28 10.83
CA ARG A 46 -1.95 -5.09 10.75
C ARG A 46 -0.50 -5.51 11.02
N VAL A 47 0.42 -5.01 10.21
CA VAL A 47 1.86 -5.11 10.46
C VAL A 47 2.40 -3.70 10.65
N SER A 48 3.27 -3.49 11.63
CA SER A 48 3.86 -2.18 11.94
C SER A 48 5.24 -2.30 12.58
N GLY A 49 6.04 -1.23 12.53
CA GLY A 49 7.29 -1.06 13.27
C GLY A 49 7.85 0.36 13.11
N ASP A 50 8.94 0.69 13.80
CA ASP A 50 9.45 2.08 13.87
C ASP A 50 10.50 2.42 12.77
N GLY A 51 10.51 1.64 11.68
CA GLY A 51 11.43 1.82 10.56
C GLY A 51 10.95 2.81 9.51
N PHE A 52 11.83 3.14 8.55
CA PHE A 52 11.50 4.02 7.44
C PHE A 52 10.45 3.42 6.50
N CYS A 53 9.68 4.30 5.85
CA CYS A 53 8.70 3.89 4.85
C CYS A 53 9.40 3.36 3.60
N ASN A 54 8.88 2.28 3.03
CA ASN A 54 9.35 1.64 1.81
C ASN A 54 10.81 1.12 1.87
N VAL A 55 11.34 0.90 3.07
CA VAL A 55 12.71 0.41 3.33
C VAL A 55 12.63 -0.87 4.19
N PRO A 56 13.38 -1.93 3.86
CA PRO A 56 13.42 -3.13 4.68
C PRO A 56 14.22 -2.89 5.97
N PHE A 57 13.92 -3.66 7.01
CA PHE A 57 14.75 -3.69 8.21
C PHE A 57 16.00 -4.51 7.93
N GLU A 58 17.18 -3.95 8.22
CA GLU A 58 18.47 -4.63 8.02
C GLU A 58 18.87 -5.53 9.20
N LYS A 59 18.31 -5.25 10.38
CA LYS A 59 18.58 -5.98 11.61
C LYS A 59 17.29 -6.31 12.33
N TYR A 60 17.39 -7.29 13.22
CA TYR A 60 16.30 -7.64 14.12
C TYR A 60 15.86 -6.41 14.93
N GLU A 61 14.56 -6.13 14.92
CA GLU A 61 13.99 -4.98 15.59
C GLU A 61 12.75 -5.37 16.40
N GLU A 62 12.72 -4.97 17.67
CA GLU A 62 11.67 -5.43 18.58
C GLU A 62 10.31 -4.78 18.34
N THR A 63 10.30 -3.63 17.66
CA THR A 63 9.11 -2.84 17.35
C THR A 63 8.22 -3.50 16.30
N ILE A 64 8.80 -4.38 15.48
CA ILE A 64 8.08 -5.10 14.43
C ILE A 64 6.98 -5.96 15.08
N THR A 65 5.73 -5.65 14.76
CA THR A 65 4.55 -6.24 15.38
C THR A 65 3.57 -6.74 14.33
N LEU A 66 3.07 -7.95 14.55
CA LEU A 66 1.92 -8.51 13.84
C LEU A 66 0.71 -8.49 14.77
N CYS A 67 -0.36 -7.83 14.33
CA CYS A 67 -1.67 -7.87 14.96
C CYS A 67 -2.67 -8.55 14.01
N ILE A 68 -3.59 -9.32 14.58
CA ILE A 68 -4.69 -9.97 13.85
C ILE A 68 -6.02 -9.63 14.51
N ILE A 69 -7.11 -9.69 13.74
CA ILE A 69 -8.45 -9.88 14.32
C ILE A 69 -8.66 -11.40 14.36
N PRO A 70 -8.48 -12.05 15.52
CA PRO A 70 -8.46 -13.50 15.60
C PRO A 70 -9.87 -14.07 15.37
N THR A 71 -9.95 -15.16 14.61
CA THR A 71 -11.12 -16.05 14.59
C THR A 71 -11.25 -16.77 15.93
N ASP A 72 -12.35 -17.49 16.15
CA ASP A 72 -12.51 -18.24 17.41
C ASP A 72 -11.50 -19.38 17.54
N LYS A 73 -11.10 -20.01 16.43
CA LYS A 73 -10.00 -20.99 16.42
C LYS A 73 -8.64 -20.35 16.70
N ASP A 74 -8.38 -19.14 16.19
CA ASP A 74 -7.17 -18.41 16.52
C ASP A 74 -7.12 -18.08 18.02
N LYS A 75 -8.26 -17.68 18.62
CA LYS A 75 -8.35 -17.45 20.07
C LYS A 75 -8.08 -18.73 20.85
N GLU A 76 -8.64 -19.87 20.44
CA GLU A 76 -8.39 -21.15 21.08
C GLU A 76 -6.89 -21.49 21.05
N LYS A 77 -6.28 -21.43 19.86
CA LYS A 77 -4.88 -21.81 19.62
C LYS A 77 -3.87 -20.84 20.23
N PHE A 78 -4.14 -19.54 20.16
CA PHE A 78 -3.18 -18.48 20.52
C PHE A 78 -3.55 -17.69 21.78
N SER A 79 -4.59 -18.09 22.52
CA SER A 79 -5.08 -17.42 23.75
C SER A 79 -3.97 -16.97 24.71
N LYS A 80 -2.96 -17.82 24.94
CA LYS A 80 -1.85 -17.54 25.87
C LYS A 80 -0.82 -16.54 25.34
N VAL A 81 -0.77 -16.35 24.02
CA VAL A 81 0.25 -15.56 23.32
C VAL A 81 -0.31 -14.33 22.61
N LEU A 82 -1.63 -14.14 22.60
CA LEU A 82 -2.25 -12.89 22.17
C LEU A 82 -2.33 -11.89 23.34
N ASN A 83 -2.19 -10.61 23.01
CA ASN A 83 -2.50 -9.50 23.91
C ASN A 83 -4.01 -9.24 23.93
N LYS A 84 -4.45 -8.40 24.88
CA LYS A 84 -5.83 -7.89 24.87
C LYS A 84 -6.11 -7.13 23.57
N PRO A 85 -7.35 -7.17 23.06
CA PRO A 85 -7.73 -6.42 21.86
C PRO A 85 -7.56 -4.92 22.07
N ASP A 86 -7.15 -4.22 21.01
CA ASP A 86 -7.23 -2.75 20.93
C ASP A 86 -8.66 -2.28 20.58
N GLU A 87 -8.84 -0.96 20.43
CA GLU A 87 -10.11 -0.33 20.05
C GLU A 87 -10.69 -0.82 18.71
N ARG A 88 -9.88 -1.47 17.86
CA ARG A 88 -10.29 -2.03 16.56
C ARG A 88 -10.34 -3.55 16.59
N TYR A 89 -10.38 -4.15 17.78
CA TYR A 89 -10.37 -5.60 18.02
C TYR A 89 -9.10 -6.32 17.54
N LEU A 90 -8.04 -5.58 17.19
CA LEU A 90 -6.77 -6.16 16.80
C LEU A 90 -6.02 -6.64 18.05
N GLN A 91 -5.50 -7.85 17.99
CA GLN A 91 -4.69 -8.46 19.04
C GLN A 91 -3.28 -8.69 18.51
N ALA A 92 -2.31 -8.04 19.14
CA ALA A 92 -0.90 -8.28 18.87
C ALA A 92 -0.45 -9.61 19.48
N PHE A 93 0.44 -10.33 18.79
CA PHE A 93 1.19 -11.40 19.44
C PHE A 93 2.15 -10.83 20.48
N ARG A 94 2.21 -11.45 21.66
CA ARG A 94 3.15 -11.08 22.73
C ARG A 94 4.57 -11.12 22.19
N LYS A 95 5.35 -10.05 22.44
CA LYS A 95 6.74 -9.92 21.96
C LYS A 95 7.64 -11.09 22.36
N THR A 96 7.34 -11.77 23.46
CA THR A 96 8.12 -12.91 23.95
C THR A 96 7.72 -14.25 23.32
N SER A 97 6.58 -14.31 22.63
CA SER A 97 6.07 -15.52 21.99
C SER A 97 6.98 -15.97 20.85
N LYS A 98 7.03 -17.29 20.63
CA LYS A 98 7.79 -17.89 19.53
C LYS A 98 7.33 -17.33 18.18
N ILE A 99 6.02 -17.28 17.94
CA ILE A 99 5.45 -16.78 16.69
C ILE A 99 5.82 -15.32 16.40
N ALA A 100 5.84 -14.44 17.41
CA ALA A 100 6.29 -13.06 17.21
C ALA A 100 7.79 -12.95 16.93
N LYS A 101 8.63 -13.79 17.55
CA LYS A 101 10.07 -13.83 17.28
C LYS A 101 10.36 -14.36 15.87
N ASP A 102 9.69 -15.44 15.48
CA ASP A 102 9.82 -16.07 14.16
C ASP A 102 9.36 -15.10 13.06
N PHE A 103 8.23 -14.41 13.26
CA PHE A 103 7.75 -13.37 12.34
C PHE A 103 8.81 -12.28 12.12
N ARG A 104 9.35 -11.70 13.19
CA ARG A 104 10.36 -10.64 13.11
C ARG A 104 11.62 -11.10 12.41
N LYS A 105 12.08 -12.31 12.73
CA LYS A 105 13.25 -12.91 12.08
C LYS A 105 13.02 -13.04 10.57
N GLN A 106 11.89 -13.61 10.14
CA GLN A 106 11.60 -13.78 8.72
C GLN A 106 11.43 -12.44 7.98
N ILE A 107 10.85 -11.41 8.61
CA ILE A 107 10.76 -10.06 8.01
C ILE A 107 12.16 -9.54 7.64
N VAL A 108 13.14 -9.72 8.52
CA VAL A 108 14.52 -9.27 8.30
C VAL A 108 15.21 -10.16 7.27
N ASP A 109 15.18 -11.49 7.47
CA ASP A 109 15.85 -12.44 6.58
C ASP A 109 15.36 -12.32 5.13
N GLU A 110 14.05 -12.20 4.92
CA GLU A 110 13.44 -12.10 3.59
C GLU A 110 13.38 -10.66 3.06
N HIS A 111 13.88 -9.67 3.82
CA HIS A 111 13.84 -8.24 3.48
C HIS A 111 12.42 -7.79 3.09
N ILE A 112 11.47 -8.08 3.97
CA ILE A 112 10.07 -7.69 3.79
C ILE A 112 9.90 -6.26 4.31
N VAL A 113 9.45 -5.38 3.43
CA VAL A 113 9.07 -4.03 3.82
C VAL A 113 7.70 -4.09 4.51
N ILE A 114 7.65 -3.70 5.79
CA ILE A 114 6.39 -3.68 6.56
C ILE A 114 5.70 -2.30 6.54
N ASN A 115 6.49 -1.22 6.56
CA ASN A 115 5.99 0.14 6.53
C ASN A 115 5.83 0.57 5.08
N LEU A 116 4.68 0.24 4.49
CA LEU A 116 4.36 0.61 3.12
C LEU A 116 3.69 1.98 3.08
N TYR A 117 4.24 2.88 2.28
CA TYR A 117 3.65 4.19 2.02
C TYR A 117 3.47 4.37 0.52
N GLN A 118 2.24 4.60 0.10
CA GLN A 118 1.95 4.88 -1.30
C GLN A 118 2.58 6.24 -1.67
N PRO A 119 3.11 6.40 -2.90
CA PRO A 119 3.59 7.69 -3.35
C PRO A 119 2.51 8.76 -3.19
N ARG A 120 2.88 9.90 -2.59
CA ARG A 120 1.97 11.00 -2.34
C ARG A 120 1.88 11.84 -3.61
N MET A 121 0.69 11.93 -4.20
CA MET A 121 0.53 12.59 -5.52
C MET A 121 0.97 14.05 -5.52
N SER A 122 0.77 14.78 -4.43
CA SER A 122 1.16 16.20 -4.34
C SER A 122 2.67 16.42 -4.48
N ASP A 123 3.50 15.43 -4.13
CA ASP A 123 4.95 15.55 -4.19
C ASP A 123 5.48 15.65 -5.63
N TYR A 124 4.66 15.28 -6.61
CA TYR A 124 5.02 15.34 -8.04
C TYR A 124 4.62 16.65 -8.72
N PHE A 125 3.83 17.51 -8.06
CA PHE A 125 3.33 18.78 -8.61
C PHE A 125 3.90 19.94 -7.79
N GLU A 126 4.74 20.76 -8.40
CA GLU A 126 5.45 21.86 -7.72
C GLU A 126 4.48 22.85 -7.07
N SER A 127 3.34 23.10 -7.72
CA SER A 127 2.32 24.03 -7.25
C SER A 127 1.50 23.50 -6.08
N ILE A 128 1.40 22.18 -5.92
CA ILE A 128 0.65 21.56 -4.82
C ILE A 128 1.53 21.39 -3.58
N GLY A 129 2.76 20.87 -3.75
CA GLY A 129 3.72 20.69 -2.66
C GLY A 129 3.12 19.97 -1.43
N PHE A 130 3.12 20.64 -0.28
CA PHE A 130 2.62 20.07 0.99
C PHE A 130 1.10 20.11 1.15
N TYR A 131 0.35 20.69 0.22
CA TYR A 131 -1.11 20.72 0.27
C TYR A 131 -1.71 19.36 -0.11
N GLY A 132 -2.98 19.16 0.26
CA GLY A 132 -3.73 17.99 -0.16
C GLY A 132 -4.20 18.10 -1.61
N CYS A 133 -4.38 16.96 -2.27
CA CYS A 133 -5.05 16.89 -3.56
C CYS A 133 -5.94 15.65 -3.65
N GLY A 134 -7.08 15.78 -4.32
CA GLY A 134 -7.89 14.63 -4.73
C GLY A 134 -7.31 14.05 -6.01
N PHE A 135 -7.17 12.73 -6.10
CA PHE A 135 -6.67 12.09 -7.31
C PHE A 135 -7.42 10.82 -7.68
N THR A 136 -7.36 10.47 -8.95
CA THR A 136 -7.83 9.18 -9.48
C THR A 136 -6.74 8.64 -10.39
N LEU A 137 -6.36 7.39 -10.17
CA LEU A 137 -5.31 6.72 -10.91
C LEU A 137 -5.82 5.35 -11.36
N PHE A 138 -5.72 5.05 -12.64
CA PHE A 138 -6.05 3.73 -13.17
C PHE A 138 -5.20 3.37 -14.39
N GLU A 139 -5.15 2.08 -14.70
CA GLU A 139 -4.48 1.56 -15.88
C GLU A 139 -5.51 0.99 -16.85
N HIS A 140 -5.39 1.32 -18.13
CA HIS A 140 -6.21 0.77 -19.21
C HIS A 140 -5.35 0.58 -20.46
N LYS A 141 -5.40 -0.62 -21.06
CA LYS A 141 -4.59 -0.98 -22.24
C LYS A 141 -3.09 -0.66 -22.06
N ASN A 142 -2.52 -0.98 -20.90
CA ASN A 142 -1.12 -0.71 -20.51
C ASN A 142 -0.72 0.78 -20.47
N ILE A 143 -1.71 1.69 -20.43
CA ILE A 143 -1.52 3.13 -20.26
C ILE A 143 -2.06 3.53 -18.88
N MET A 144 -1.26 4.30 -18.14
CA MET A 144 -1.64 4.81 -16.83
C MET A 144 -2.21 6.22 -16.96
N TYR A 145 -3.43 6.39 -16.48
CA TYR A 145 -4.18 7.65 -16.50
C TYR A 145 -4.27 8.20 -15.09
N LEU A 146 -3.94 9.48 -14.94
CA LEU A 146 -4.00 10.21 -13.68
C LEU A 146 -4.92 11.41 -13.86
N ARG A 147 -5.79 11.64 -12.88
CA ARG A 147 -6.56 12.88 -12.75
C ARG A 147 -6.31 13.48 -11.38
N VAL A 148 -5.91 14.74 -11.33
CA VAL A 148 -5.61 15.48 -10.10
C VAL A 148 -6.56 16.67 -9.99
N ASN A 149 -7.08 16.88 -8.78
CA ASN A 149 -7.88 18.04 -8.42
C ASN A 149 -7.29 18.68 -7.16
N SER A 150 -6.90 19.93 -7.25
CA SER A 150 -6.43 20.75 -6.13
C SER A 150 -6.68 22.23 -6.42
N GLU A 151 -6.99 23.02 -5.40
CA GLU A 151 -7.10 24.49 -5.51
C GLU A 151 -5.74 25.16 -5.77
N PHE A 152 -4.65 24.49 -5.40
CA PHE A 152 -3.28 24.99 -5.56
C PHE A 152 -2.64 24.64 -6.91
N LEU A 153 -3.27 23.74 -7.68
CA LEU A 153 -2.74 23.29 -8.97
C LEU A 153 -2.76 24.44 -9.99
N LYS A 154 -1.58 24.78 -10.53
CA LYS A 154 -1.40 25.82 -11.55
C LYS A 154 -1.50 25.27 -12.98
N GLU A 155 -1.77 26.16 -13.93
CA GLU A 155 -1.90 25.81 -15.36
C GLU A 155 -0.59 25.34 -15.99
N ASP A 156 0.55 25.83 -15.53
CA ASP A 156 1.89 25.53 -16.05
C ASP A 156 2.59 24.37 -15.33
N ASP A 157 1.99 23.85 -14.25
CA ASP A 157 2.54 22.74 -13.47
C ASP A 157 2.21 21.39 -14.12
N ILE A 158 3.07 20.98 -15.07
CA ILE A 158 3.01 19.70 -15.75
C ILE A 158 4.28 18.90 -15.40
N PRO A 159 4.19 17.90 -14.50
CA PRO A 159 5.35 17.16 -14.06
C PRO A 159 6.06 16.42 -15.20
N LYS A 160 7.38 16.23 -15.06
CA LYS A 160 8.17 15.54 -16.08
C LYS A 160 7.67 14.11 -16.31
N GLY A 161 7.42 13.78 -17.57
CA GLY A 161 6.91 12.47 -17.96
C GLY A 161 5.40 12.32 -17.80
N LEU A 162 4.66 13.39 -17.53
CA LEU A 162 3.22 13.45 -17.66
C LEU A 162 2.85 14.25 -18.90
N THR A 163 1.86 13.75 -19.65
CA THR A 163 1.29 14.45 -20.79
C THR A 163 -0.15 14.82 -20.46
N GLU A 164 -0.44 16.11 -20.40
CA GLU A 164 -1.81 16.58 -20.15
C GLU A 164 -2.76 16.15 -21.28
N ILE A 165 -3.96 15.71 -20.90
CA ILE A 165 -5.04 15.31 -21.80
C ILE A 165 -6.33 16.02 -21.42
N ARG A 166 -7.29 16.03 -22.34
CA ARG A 166 -8.61 16.61 -22.05
C ARG A 166 -9.31 15.76 -20.99
N LEU A 167 -10.00 16.40 -20.05
CA LEU A 167 -10.83 15.69 -19.05
C LEU A 167 -11.87 14.78 -19.73
N SER A 168 -12.44 15.21 -20.85
CA SER A 168 -13.38 14.38 -21.62
C SER A 168 -12.75 13.11 -22.19
N GLU A 169 -11.45 13.11 -22.53
CA GLU A 169 -10.72 11.91 -22.95
C GLU A 169 -10.49 10.98 -21.77
N PHE A 170 -10.08 11.52 -20.62
CA PHE A 170 -9.92 10.73 -19.38
C PHE A 170 -11.22 10.01 -18.98
N TYR A 171 -12.35 10.72 -18.97
CA TYR A 171 -13.64 10.14 -18.58
C TYR A 171 -14.14 9.10 -19.59
N LYS A 172 -13.94 9.31 -20.91
CA LYS A 172 -14.24 8.29 -21.93
C LYS A 172 -13.49 6.98 -21.66
N VAL A 173 -12.19 7.05 -21.38
CA VAL A 173 -11.39 5.85 -21.09
C VAL A 173 -11.83 5.20 -19.78
N ARG A 174 -12.21 5.98 -18.76
CA ARG A 174 -12.73 5.44 -17.49
C ARG A 174 -14.05 4.70 -17.70
N GLU A 175 -14.97 5.26 -18.47
CA GLU A 175 -16.24 4.60 -18.83
C GLU A 175 -16.03 3.33 -19.63
N GLU A 176 -15.08 3.31 -20.58
CA GLU A 176 -14.69 2.10 -21.30
C GLU A 176 -14.18 1.00 -20.34
N LEU A 177 -13.34 1.38 -19.37
CA LEU A 177 -12.83 0.46 -18.35
C LEU A 177 -13.96 -0.10 -17.47
N GLU A 178 -14.90 0.74 -17.05
CA GLU A 178 -16.05 0.33 -16.22
C GLU A 178 -16.97 -0.64 -16.98
N LYS A 179 -17.29 -0.35 -18.25
CA LYS A 179 -18.07 -1.25 -19.11
C LYS A 179 -17.39 -2.62 -19.25
N SER A 180 -16.08 -2.63 -19.51
CA SER A 180 -15.31 -3.88 -19.63
C SER A 180 -15.27 -4.74 -18.35
N LYS A 181 -15.54 -4.14 -17.19
CA LYS A 181 -15.62 -4.83 -15.89
C LYS A 181 -17.03 -5.28 -15.54
N GLY A 182 -18.06 -4.60 -16.04
CA GLY A 182 -19.46 -4.95 -15.82
C GLY A 182 -19.97 -6.12 -16.66
N ASP A 183 -19.24 -6.48 -17.74
CA ASP A 183 -19.57 -7.61 -18.63
C ASP A 183 -18.90 -8.94 -18.21
N LYS A 184 -18.48 -9.08 -16.94
CA LYS A 184 -17.91 -10.30 -16.35
C LYS A 184 -18.60 -10.64 -15.03
#